data_AF-A0A0G0UTV1-F1
#
_entry.id   AF-A0A0G0UTV1-F1
#
_cell.length_a   1.000
_cell.length_b   1.000
_cell.length_c   1.000
_cell.angle_alpha   90.00
_cell.angle_beta   90.00
_cell.angle_gamma   90.00
#
_symmetry.space_group_name_H-M   'P 1'
#
loop_
_entity.id
_entity.type
_entity.pdbx_description
1 polymer ?
#
loop_
_entity_poly.entity_id
_entity_poly.type
_entity_poly.pdbx_seq_one_letter_code
_entity_poly.pdbx_strand_id
1 'polypeptide(L)'
;MKLNKKQRDMLWGDSGPYSQANLIRQVRILDDRISRIFLVVEVDINPTTFEMVQKFRDNDKFKNNIIIQQLLDTAEYRGPSFGYVSVAFEREYKDEMVMWSAEAALKYSQENIIKMHKFVMNKILQ
;
A
#
# COMPACT_ATOMS: atom_id res chain seq x y z
N MET A 1 -15.99 -15.90 7.49
CA MET A 1 -16.73 -15.37 6.33
C MET A 1 -16.26 -16.09 5.09
N LYS A 2 -17.17 -16.70 4.32
CA LYS A 2 -16.81 -17.39 3.08
C LYS A 2 -16.68 -16.39 1.94
N LEU A 3 -15.48 -16.23 1.38
CA LEU A 3 -15.26 -15.42 0.18
C LEU A 3 -15.93 -16.06 -1.04
N ASN A 4 -16.44 -15.22 -1.95
CA ASN A 4 -16.85 -15.69 -3.27
C ASN A 4 -15.63 -15.92 -4.18
N LYS A 5 -15.83 -16.52 -5.37
CA LYS A 5 -14.73 -16.81 -6.31
C LYS A 5 -13.97 -15.53 -6.70
N LYS A 6 -14.68 -14.48 -7.12
CA LYS A 6 -14.10 -13.20 -7.51
C LYS A 6 -13.23 -12.61 -6.39
N GLN A 7 -13.66 -12.66 -5.14
CA GLN A 7 -12.89 -12.18 -3.99
C GLN A 7 -11.63 -13.00 -3.74
N ARG A 8 -11.68 -14.33 -3.93
CA ARG A 8 -10.48 -15.17 -3.85
C ARG A 8 -9.49 -14.83 -4.96
N ASP A 9 -9.96 -14.71 -6.20
CA ASP A 9 -9.12 -14.35 -7.34
C ASP A 9 -8.46 -12.97 -7.13
N MET A 10 -9.17 -12.04 -6.48
CA MET A 10 -8.70 -10.69 -6.16
C MET A 10 -7.88 -10.59 -4.86
N LEU A 11 -7.50 -11.71 -4.23
CA LEU A 11 -6.42 -11.73 -3.23
C LEU A 11 -5.04 -11.76 -3.89
N TRP A 12 -4.97 -12.11 -5.18
CA TRP A 12 -3.76 -12.30 -6.01
C TRP A 12 -2.78 -13.40 -5.57
N GLY A 13 -2.75 -13.80 -4.30
CA GLY A 13 -1.92 -14.92 -3.85
C GLY A 13 -2.64 -16.26 -3.94
N ASP A 14 -1.88 -17.32 -4.19
CA ASP A 14 -2.40 -18.69 -4.32
C ASP A 14 -3.12 -19.19 -3.05
N SER A 15 -2.66 -18.75 -1.88
CA SER A 15 -3.16 -19.18 -0.56
C SER A 15 -3.59 -18.04 0.36
N GLY A 16 -3.51 -16.79 -0.09
CA GLY A 16 -3.76 -15.63 0.77
C GLY A 16 -3.62 -14.28 0.07
N PRO A 17 -3.79 -13.17 0.80
CA PRO A 17 -3.60 -11.84 0.26
C PRO A 17 -2.14 -11.62 -0.17
N TYR A 18 -1.96 -11.08 -1.37
CA TYR A 18 -0.68 -10.68 -1.93
C TYR A 18 -0.74 -9.18 -2.25
N SER A 19 0.29 -8.43 -1.93
CA SER A 19 0.36 -6.97 -2.07
C SER A 19 1.82 -6.56 -2.11
N GLN A 20 2.13 -5.35 -2.57
CA GLN A 20 3.51 -4.88 -2.65
C GLN A 20 3.67 -3.47 -2.08
N ALA A 21 4.89 -3.18 -1.65
CA ALA A 21 5.35 -1.86 -1.27
C ALA A 21 6.65 -1.58 -2.03
N ASN A 22 6.67 -0.49 -2.75
CA ASN A 22 7.69 -0.13 -3.71
C ASN A 22 8.46 1.10 -3.20
N LEU A 23 9.79 1.07 -3.26
CA LEU A 23 10.62 2.27 -3.16
C LEU A 23 11.11 2.62 -4.56
N ILE A 24 10.60 3.71 -5.10
CA ILE A 24 10.74 4.11 -6.50
C ILE A 24 11.63 5.36 -6.57
N ARG A 25 12.67 5.30 -7.40
CA ARG A 25 13.51 6.46 -7.73
C ARG A 25 13.06 7.06 -9.05
N GLN A 26 12.41 8.22 -9.00
CA GLN A 26 11.97 8.96 -10.18
C GLN A 26 13.04 9.98 -10.58
N VAL A 27 13.59 9.86 -11.80
CA VAL A 27 14.49 10.86 -12.39
C VAL A 27 13.66 11.77 -13.30
N ARG A 28 13.54 13.05 -12.93
CA ARG A 28 12.81 14.06 -13.71
C ARG A 28 13.80 14.80 -14.59
N ILE A 29 13.61 14.72 -15.90
CA ILE A 29 14.44 15.36 -16.93
C ILE A 29 13.72 16.62 -17.40
N LEU A 30 14.45 17.73 -17.51
CA LEU A 30 13.96 18.98 -18.08
C LEU A 30 14.94 19.41 -19.16
N ASP A 31 14.44 19.59 -20.38
CA ASP A 31 15.23 19.87 -21.57
C ASP A 31 16.35 18.84 -21.77
N ASP A 32 17.61 19.28 -21.72
CA ASP A 32 18.81 18.48 -21.94
C ASP A 32 19.50 18.01 -20.64
N ARG A 33 18.85 18.18 -19.48
CA ARG A 33 19.44 17.86 -18.18
C ARG A 33 18.52 17.10 -17.23
N ILE A 34 19.14 16.35 -16.31
CA ILE A 34 18.44 15.87 -15.12
C ILE A 34 18.11 17.09 -14.27
N SER A 35 16.82 17.30 -14.03
CA SER A 35 16.30 18.42 -13.25
C SER A 35 16.28 18.07 -11.76
N ARG A 36 15.62 16.96 -11.41
CA ARG A 36 15.37 16.57 -10.01
C ARG A 36 15.27 15.05 -9.91
N ILE A 37 15.58 14.53 -8.74
CA ILE A 37 15.33 13.12 -8.39
C ILE A 37 14.36 13.09 -7.23
N PHE A 38 13.34 12.24 -7.30
CA PHE A 38 12.39 12.01 -6.22
C PHE A 38 12.47 10.56 -5.76
N LEU A 39 12.34 10.36 -4.45
CA LEU A 39 12.06 9.05 -3.87
C LEU A 39 10.57 9.00 -3.54
N VAL A 40 9.90 7.96 -4.04
CA VAL A 40 8.47 7.71 -3.84
C VAL A 40 8.30 6.35 -3.21
N VAL A 41 7.54 6.27 -2.13
CA VAL A 41 7.05 5.00 -1.59
C VAL A 41 5.61 4.84 -2.03
N GLU A 42 5.35 3.83 -2.83
CA GLU A 42 4.02 3.46 -3.33
C GLU A 42 3.65 2.08 -2.80
N VAL A 43 2.37 1.86 -2.50
CA VAL A 43 1.86 0.55 -2.11
C VAL A 43 0.74 0.13 -3.03
N ASP A 44 0.71 -1.15 -3.38
CA ASP A 44 -0.34 -1.75 -4.20
C ASP A 44 -1.01 -2.82 -3.36
N ILE A 45 -2.25 -2.53 -2.96
CA ILE A 45 -3.04 -3.37 -2.08
C ILE A 45 -4.04 -4.15 -2.94
N ASN A 46 -4.08 -5.48 -2.79
CA ASN A 46 -5.06 -6.27 -3.54
C ASN A 46 -6.50 -5.83 -3.22
N PRO A 47 -7.42 -5.88 -4.21
CA PRO A 47 -8.76 -5.34 -4.06
C PRO A 47 -9.53 -5.91 -2.87
N THR A 48 -9.47 -7.24 -2.67
CA THR A 48 -10.21 -7.89 -1.59
C THR A 48 -9.74 -7.40 -0.22
N THR A 49 -8.43 -7.23 -0.04
CA THR A 49 -7.87 -6.73 1.21
C THR A 49 -8.27 -5.29 1.47
N PHE A 50 -8.12 -4.43 0.46
CA PHE A 50 -8.48 -3.02 0.57
C PHE A 50 -9.96 -2.87 0.94
N GLU A 51 -10.85 -3.47 0.15
CA GLU A 51 -12.30 -3.34 0.34
C GLU A 51 -12.78 -3.89 1.68
N MET A 52 -12.17 -4.99 2.14
CA MET A 52 -12.48 -5.53 3.47
C MET A 52 -12.02 -4.57 4.56
N VAL A 53 -10.77 -4.10 4.52
CA VAL A 53 -10.28 -3.19 5.57
C VAL A 53 -11.03 -1.87 5.54
N GLN A 54 -11.36 -1.33 4.37
CA GLN A 54 -12.16 -0.12 4.20
C GLN A 54 -13.52 -0.24 4.91
N LYS A 55 -14.21 -1.37 4.76
CA LYS A 55 -15.50 -1.63 5.43
C LYS A 55 -15.39 -1.69 6.95
N PHE A 56 -14.21 -1.99 7.47
CA PHE A 56 -13.94 -2.12 8.89
C PHE A 56 -13.03 -1.02 9.43
N ARG A 57 -12.80 0.07 8.67
CA ARG A 57 -11.80 1.10 9.00
C ARG A 57 -12.04 1.78 10.35
N ASP A 58 -13.29 1.83 10.81
CA ASP A 58 -13.71 2.45 12.08
C ASP A 58 -13.67 1.49 13.28
N ASN A 59 -13.25 0.23 13.09
CA ASN A 59 -13.12 -0.70 14.20
C ASN A 59 -11.89 -0.39 15.07
N ASP A 60 -11.86 -0.94 16.29
CA ASP A 60 -10.75 -0.73 17.23
C ASP A 60 -9.38 -1.21 16.71
N LYS A 61 -9.35 -2.08 15.70
CA LYS A 61 -8.10 -2.55 15.08
C LYS A 61 -7.47 -1.50 14.16
N PHE A 62 -8.26 -0.61 13.57
CA PHE A 62 -7.82 0.29 12.50
C PHE A 62 -8.07 1.76 12.77
N LYS A 63 -9.09 2.13 13.54
CA LYS A 63 -9.50 3.54 13.73
C LYS A 63 -8.39 4.45 14.25
N ASN A 64 -7.47 3.90 15.05
CA ASN A 64 -6.34 4.63 15.64
C ASN A 64 -5.01 4.42 14.87
N ASN A 65 -5.02 3.65 13.77
CA ASN A 65 -3.84 3.41 12.96
C ASN A 65 -3.76 4.43 11.82
N ILE A 66 -3.10 5.56 12.10
CA ILE A 66 -3.00 6.70 11.18
C ILE A 66 -2.47 6.29 9.80
N ILE A 67 -1.50 5.38 9.74
CA ILE A 67 -0.90 4.94 8.48
C ILE A 67 -1.92 4.17 7.65
N ILE A 68 -2.66 3.23 8.25
CA ILE A 68 -3.72 2.52 7.53
C ILE A 68 -4.79 3.51 7.07
N GLN A 69 -5.22 4.46 7.91
CA GLN A 69 -6.21 5.46 7.50
C GLN A 69 -5.72 6.27 6.30
N GLN A 70 -4.48 6.76 6.34
CA GLN A 70 -3.90 7.49 5.22
C GLN A 70 -3.84 6.65 3.94
N LEU A 71 -3.37 5.40 4.02
CA LEU A 71 -3.33 4.50 2.87
C LEU A 71 -4.72 4.26 2.26
N LEU A 72 -5.75 4.19 3.11
CA LEU A 72 -7.13 4.03 2.67
C LEU A 72 -7.70 5.32 2.04
N ASP A 73 -7.34 6.49 2.57
CA ASP A 73 -7.87 7.78 2.14
C ASP A 73 -7.26 8.27 0.82
N THR A 74 -6.00 7.93 0.55
CA THR A 74 -5.28 8.38 -0.66
C THR A 74 -5.17 7.31 -1.74
N ALA A 75 -5.77 6.14 -1.55
CA ALA A 75 -5.71 5.06 -2.52
C ALA A 75 -6.57 5.33 -3.75
N GLU A 76 -6.01 5.01 -4.91
CA GLU A 76 -6.68 5.03 -6.20
C GLU A 76 -6.77 3.62 -6.77
N TYR A 77 -7.95 3.22 -7.24
CA TYR A 77 -8.11 1.92 -7.91
C TYR A 77 -7.55 1.99 -9.34
N ARG A 78 -6.42 1.32 -9.59
CA ARG A 78 -5.73 1.29 -10.90
C ARG A 78 -6.03 0.02 -11.71
N GLY A 79 -7.14 -0.66 -11.42
CA GLY A 79 -7.60 -1.84 -12.15
C GLY A 79 -7.18 -3.18 -11.52
N PRO A 80 -7.60 -4.32 -12.09
CA PRO A 80 -7.47 -5.63 -11.43
C PRO A 80 -6.03 -6.12 -11.26
N SER A 81 -5.10 -5.65 -12.10
CA SER A 81 -3.68 -6.03 -12.05
C SER A 81 -2.86 -5.20 -11.06
N PHE A 82 -3.34 -4.02 -10.67
CA PHE A 82 -2.64 -3.09 -9.77
C PHE A 82 -3.38 -2.84 -8.46
N GLY A 83 -4.68 -3.14 -8.41
CA GLY A 83 -5.52 -3.00 -7.24
C GLY A 83 -5.66 -1.56 -6.80
N TYR A 84 -5.56 -1.32 -5.49
CA TYR A 84 -5.61 0.00 -4.89
C TYR A 84 -4.20 0.48 -4.61
N VAL A 85 -3.82 1.58 -5.26
CA VAL A 85 -2.48 2.12 -5.20
C VAL A 85 -2.46 3.41 -4.39
N SER A 86 -1.56 3.52 -3.41
CA SER A 86 -1.43 4.69 -2.55
C SER A 86 0.02 5.11 -2.39
N VAL A 87 0.26 6.42 -2.37
CA VAL A 87 1.60 6.99 -2.09
C VAL A 87 1.73 7.21 -0.58
N ALA A 88 2.69 6.54 0.03
CA ALA A 88 3.00 6.66 1.46
C ALA A 88 4.07 7.74 1.74
N PHE A 89 4.88 8.08 0.74
CA PHE A 89 5.95 9.07 0.83
C PHE A 89 6.32 9.57 -0.56
N GLU A 90 6.55 10.87 -0.71
CA GLU A 90 7.18 11.45 -1.90
C GLU A 90 8.01 12.67 -1.48
N ARG A 91 9.32 12.64 -1.74
CA ARG A 91 10.19 13.80 -1.53
C ARG A 91 11.32 13.85 -2.56
N GLU A 92 11.75 15.07 -2.87
CA GLU A 92 12.95 15.31 -3.67
C GLU A 92 14.20 14.85 -2.90
N TYR A 93 15.05 14.06 -3.56
CA TYR A 93 16.27 13.52 -3.00
C TYR A 93 17.39 14.57 -3.04
N LYS A 94 17.59 15.25 -1.91
CA LYS A 94 18.62 16.29 -1.74
C LYS A 94 19.80 15.82 -0.89
N ASP A 95 19.58 14.81 -0.07
CA ASP A 95 20.55 14.25 0.87
C ASP A 95 20.09 12.85 1.33
N GLU A 96 20.98 12.16 2.06
CA GLU A 96 20.73 10.82 2.63
C GLU A 96 19.58 10.78 3.65
N MET A 97 19.26 11.90 4.30
CA MET A 97 18.13 11.94 5.26
C MET A 97 16.81 11.63 4.55
N VAL A 98 16.68 12.03 3.29
CA VAL A 98 15.52 11.70 2.46
C VAL A 98 15.45 10.20 2.16
N MET A 99 16.59 9.55 1.91
CA MET A 99 16.64 8.09 1.71
C MET A 99 16.19 7.36 2.98
N TRP A 100 16.74 7.72 4.14
CA TRP A 100 16.34 7.11 5.42
C TRP A 100 14.85 7.32 5.72
N SER A 101 14.31 8.50 5.39
CA SER A 101 12.88 8.77 5.54
C SER A 101 12.02 7.89 4.61
N ALA A 102 12.46 7.68 3.37
CA ALA A 102 11.78 6.83 2.41
C ALA A 102 11.82 5.36 2.84
N GLU A 103 12.97 4.86 3.32
CA GLU A 103 13.09 3.51 3.86
C GLU A 103 12.24 3.29 5.11
N ALA A 104 12.17 4.28 6.01
CA ALA A 104 11.29 4.24 7.17
C ALA A 104 9.81 4.16 6.75
N ALA A 105 9.40 5.00 5.79
CA ALA A 105 8.03 4.97 5.25
C ALA A 105 7.72 3.63 4.55
N LEU A 106 8.68 3.06 3.82
CA LEU A 106 8.56 1.74 3.19
C LEU A 106 8.32 0.67 4.26
N LYS A 107 9.16 0.63 5.29
CA LYS A 107 9.03 -0.34 6.39
C LYS A 107 7.69 -0.22 7.11
N TYR A 108 7.26 0.99 7.45
CA TYR A 108 5.97 1.20 8.09
C TYR A 108 4.80 0.79 7.19
N SER A 109 4.90 1.04 5.88
CA SER A 109 3.89 0.61 4.93
C SER A 109 3.78 -0.91 4.87
N GLN A 110 4.91 -1.61 4.78
CA GLN A 110 4.97 -3.08 4.82
C GLN A 110 4.33 -3.65 6.08
N GLU A 111 4.70 -3.14 7.26
CA GLU A 111 4.16 -3.58 8.55
C GLU A 111 2.64 -3.41 8.63
N ASN A 112 2.11 -2.32 8.09
CA ASN A 112 0.68 -2.04 8.12
C ASN A 112 -0.11 -2.85 7.09
N ILE A 113 0.43 -3.09 5.90
CA ILE A 113 -0.13 -4.02 4.93
C ILE A 113 -0.21 -5.43 5.52
N ILE A 114 0.83 -5.88 6.24
CA ILE A 114 0.80 -7.17 6.94
C ILE A 114 -0.33 -7.21 7.99
N LYS A 115 -0.60 -6.11 8.71
CA LYS A 115 -1.73 -6.04 9.65
C LYS A 115 -3.08 -6.16 8.92
N MET A 116 -3.23 -5.50 7.77
CA MET A 116 -4.40 -5.64 6.91
C MET A 116 -4.60 -7.09 6.45
N HIS A 117 -3.53 -7.74 6.00
CA HIS A 117 -3.52 -9.14 5.56
C HIS A 117 -3.93 -10.08 6.69
N LYS A 118 -3.35 -9.91 7.89
CA LYS A 118 -3.72 -10.71 9.08
C LYS A 118 -5.20 -10.57 9.41
N PHE A 119 -5.79 -9.38 9.28
CA PHE A 119 -7.21 -9.19 9.48
C PHE A 119 -8.05 -9.99 8.47
N VAL A 120 -7.70 -9.92 7.19
CA VAL A 120 -8.38 -10.65 6.11
C VAL A 120 -8.28 -12.15 6.34
N MET A 121 -7.09 -12.69 6.58
CA MET A 121 -6.89 -14.11 6.85
C MET A 121 -7.73 -14.60 8.05
N ASN A 122 -7.74 -13.85 9.15
CA ASN A 122 -8.56 -14.18 10.32
C ASN A 122 -10.07 -14.18 10.00
N LYS A 123 -10.53 -13.34 9.08
CA LYS A 123 -11.94 -13.33 8.65
C LYS A 123 -12.29 -14.45 7.67
N ILE A 124 -11.32 -14.99 6.95
CA ILE A 124 -11.49 -16.12 6.02
C ILE A 124 -11.51 -17.46 6.77
N LEU A 125 -10.66 -17.60 7.80
CA LEU A 125 -10.52 -18.83 8.60
C LEU A 125 -11.67 -19.06 9.60
N GLN A 126 -12.50 -18.03 9.85
CA GLN A 126 -13.74 -18.10 10.64
C GLN A 126 -14.92 -18.51 9.76
#